data_AF-A0A942JVR7-F1
#
_entry.id   AF-A0A942JVR7-F1
#
_cell.length_a   1.000
_cell.length_b   1.000
_cell.length_c   1.000
_cell.angle_alpha   90.00
_cell.angle_beta   90.00
_cell.angle_gamma   90.00
#
_symmetry.space_group_name_H-M   'P 1'
#
loop_
_entity.id
_entity.type
_entity.pdbx_description
1 polymer ?
#
loop_
_entity_poly.entity_id
_entity_poly.type
_entity_poly.pdbx_seq_one_letter_code
_entity_poly.pdbx_strand_id
1 'polypeptide(L)'
;MRTMVDVRVILSALWGSLMLVFLLGDVLRIFAGDYTAGELAGVPATQWMWVAVAAVMLTPIVMMVLSLVVPYPAIRWICIVAAAVWVVFNLMGLPYPGAYDNFLIGVGVVVCGAIIWCSWTWSQVG
;
A
#
# COMPACT_ATOMS: atom_id res chain seq x y z
N MET A 1 -11.06 21.46 12.32
CA MET A 1 -11.97 20.45 11.74
C MET A 1 -11.55 20.29 10.28
N ARG A 2 -11.15 19.10 9.82
CA ARG A 2 -10.81 18.88 8.40
C ARG A 2 -12.11 18.79 7.61
N THR A 3 -12.18 19.43 6.44
CA THR A 3 -13.35 19.31 5.58
C THR A 3 -13.39 17.92 4.90
N MET A 4 -14.55 17.55 4.37
CA MET A 4 -14.73 16.31 3.59
C MET A 4 -13.73 16.18 2.43
N VAL A 5 -13.45 17.29 1.75
CA VAL A 5 -12.52 17.35 0.62
C VAL A 5 -11.09 17.10 1.11
N ASP A 6 -10.71 17.68 2.26
CA ASP A 6 -9.37 17.51 2.83
C ASP A 6 -9.08 16.04 3.16
N VAL A 7 -10.04 15.31 3.76
CA VAL A 7 -9.85 13.90 4.13
C VAL A 7 -9.63 13.02 2.88
N ARG A 8 -10.39 13.27 1.81
CA ARG A 8 -10.26 12.51 0.55
C ARG A 8 -8.90 12.71 -0.11
N VAL A 9 -8.43 13.96 -0.16
CA VAL A 9 -7.10 14.28 -0.71
C VAL A 9 -5.99 13.66 0.14
N ILE A 10 -6.12 13.71 1.47
CA ILE A 10 -5.18 13.07 2.39
C ILE A 10 -5.14 11.55 2.17
N LEU A 11 -6.29 10.88 2.08
CA LEU A 11 -6.34 9.44 1.82
C LEU A 11 -5.70 9.09 0.47
N SER A 12 -6.00 9.87 -0.58
CA SER A 12 -5.39 9.70 -1.90
C SER A 12 -3.86 9.84 -1.85
N ALA A 13 -3.35 10.86 -1.16
CA ALA A 13 -1.92 11.09 -0.98
C ALA A 13 -1.25 9.98 -0.15
N LEU A 14 -1.92 9.45 0.87
CA LEU A 14 -1.41 8.33 1.67
C LEU A 14 -1.31 7.03 0.85
N TRP A 15 -2.29 6.74 -0.01
CA TRP A 15 -2.22 5.61 -0.93
C TRP A 15 -1.09 5.76 -1.95
N GLY A 16 -0.88 6.97 -2.48
CA GLY A 16 0.26 7.27 -3.34
C GLY A 16 1.60 7.09 -2.60
N SER A 17 1.67 7.53 -1.35
CA SER A 17 2.85 7.34 -0.50
C SER A 17 3.15 5.85 -0.27
N LEU A 18 2.13 5.03 -0.04
CA LEU A 18 2.28 3.58 0.12
C LEU A 18 2.85 2.94 -1.16
N MET A 19 2.35 3.32 -2.34
CA MET A 19 2.91 2.83 -3.61
C MET A 19 4.38 3.23 -3.78
N LEU A 20 4.74 4.45 -3.42
CA LEU A 20 6.13 4.92 -3.51
C LEU A 20 7.06 4.17 -2.55
N VAL A 21 6.58 3.76 -1.37
CA VAL A 21 7.34 2.89 -0.45
C VAL A 21 7.61 1.53 -1.08
N PHE A 22 6.62 0.92 -1.75
CA PHE A 22 6.82 -0.35 -2.45
C PHE A 22 7.83 -0.22 -3.60
N LEU A 23 7.69 0.81 -4.44
CA LEU A 23 8.63 1.06 -5.52
C LEU A 23 10.06 1.34 -5.02
N LEU A 24 10.19 2.07 -3.91
CA LEU A 24 11.50 2.30 -3.29
C LEU A 24 12.15 0.99 -2.83
N GLY A 25 11.38 0.07 -2.25
CA GLY A 25 11.86 -1.27 -1.89
C GLY A 25 12.40 -2.03 -3.10
N ASP A 26 11.64 -2.05 -4.20
CA ASP A 26 12.07 -2.71 -5.43
C ASP A 26 13.34 -2.07 -6.03
N VAL A 27 13.41 -0.74 -6.05
CA VAL A 27 14.60 -0.01 -6.49
C VAL A 27 15.81 -0.37 -5.64
N LEU A 28 15.68 -0.39 -4.31
CA LEU A 28 16.77 -0.75 -3.42
C LEU A 28 17.23 -2.20 -3.61
N ARG A 29 16.32 -3.16 -3.77
CA ARG A 29 16.67 -4.56 -4.08
C ARG A 29 17.47 -4.67 -5.37
N ILE A 30 17.08 -3.93 -6.41
CA ILE A 30 17.80 -3.90 -7.68
C ILE A 30 19.23 -3.37 -7.49
N PHE A 31 19.40 -2.25 -6.79
CA PHE A 31 20.73 -1.65 -6.56
C PHE A 31 21.60 -2.42 -5.57
N ALA A 32 21.01 -3.12 -4.59
CA ALA A 32 21.72 -3.98 -3.66
C ALA A 32 22.16 -5.31 -4.30
N GLY A 33 21.54 -5.71 -5.42
CA GLY A 33 21.73 -7.03 -6.01
C GLY A 33 20.96 -8.14 -5.29
N ASP A 34 20.04 -7.78 -4.41
CA ASP A 34 19.20 -8.70 -3.61
C ASP A 34 17.98 -9.19 -4.42
N TYR A 35 18.22 -9.60 -5.67
CA TYR A 35 17.21 -10.19 -6.55
C TYR A 35 17.85 -11.14 -7.58
N THR A 36 17.11 -12.17 -7.97
CA THR A 36 17.45 -13.01 -9.13
C THR A 36 16.56 -12.62 -10.31
N ALA A 37 17.16 -12.25 -11.44
CA ALA A 37 16.41 -11.86 -12.62
C ALA A 37 15.50 -13.00 -13.12
N GLY A 38 14.21 -12.71 -13.28
CA GLY A 38 13.24 -13.69 -13.76
C GLY A 38 12.68 -14.61 -12.68
N GLU A 39 13.05 -14.42 -11.41
CA GLU A 39 12.47 -15.16 -10.29
C GLU A 39 11.55 -14.28 -9.43
N LEU A 40 10.53 -14.90 -8.86
CA LEU A 40 9.71 -14.33 -7.80
C LEU A 40 9.76 -15.31 -6.63
N ALA A 41 10.21 -14.84 -5.46
CA ALA A 41 10.36 -15.68 -4.26
C ALA A 41 11.16 -16.98 -4.48
N GLY A 42 12.23 -16.91 -5.28
CA GLY A 42 13.14 -18.04 -5.54
C GLY A 42 12.63 -19.10 -6.52
N VAL A 43 11.53 -18.83 -7.23
CA VAL A 43 11.05 -19.67 -8.33
C VAL A 43 10.99 -18.90 -9.65
N PRO A 44 11.28 -19.55 -10.80
CA PRO A 44 11.12 -18.92 -12.11
C PRO A 44 9.70 -18.38 -12.29
N ALA A 45 9.60 -17.08 -12.53
CA ALA A 45 8.33 -16.39 -12.62
C ALA A 45 7.66 -16.64 -13.98
N THR A 46 6.46 -17.23 -13.94
CA THR A 46 5.62 -17.39 -15.13
C THR A 46 4.99 -16.06 -15.52
N GLN A 47 4.54 -15.94 -16.78
CA GLN A 47 3.81 -14.75 -17.25
C GLN A 47 2.60 -14.43 -16.37
N TRP A 48 1.88 -15.45 -15.89
CA TRP A 48 0.72 -15.26 -15.03
C TRP A 48 1.08 -14.74 -13.63
N MET A 49 2.24 -15.13 -13.11
CA MET A 49 2.74 -14.59 -11.84
C MET A 49 3.03 -13.09 -11.95
N TRP A 50 3.62 -12.64 -13.05
CA TRP A 50 3.85 -11.21 -13.29
C TRP A 50 2.54 -10.42 -13.38
N VAL A 51 1.54 -10.96 -14.08
CA VAL A 51 0.21 -10.33 -14.15
C VAL A 51 -0.45 -10.27 -12.77
N ALA A 52 -0.32 -11.33 -11.96
CA ALA A 52 -0.85 -11.35 -10.60
C ALA A 52 -0.19 -10.30 -9.69
N VAL A 53 1.15 -10.21 -9.71
CA VAL A 53 1.89 -9.19 -8.94
C VAL A 53 1.50 -7.79 -9.41
N ALA A 54 1.40 -7.55 -10.73
CA ALA A 54 0.97 -6.28 -11.28
C ALA A 54 -0.46 -5.91 -10.81
N ALA A 55 -1.40 -6.85 -10.84
CA ALA A 55 -2.76 -6.63 -10.37
C ALA A 55 -2.82 -6.29 -8.87
N VAL A 56 -2.03 -7.00 -8.04
CA VAL A 56 -1.93 -6.72 -6.60
C VAL A 56 -1.33 -5.34 -6.35
N MET A 57 -0.21 -4.99 -7.01
CA MET A 57 0.46 -3.69 -6.85
C MET A 57 -0.33 -2.52 -7.45
N LEU A 58 -1.32 -2.78 -8.31
CA LEU A 58 -2.25 -1.76 -8.79
C LEU A 58 -3.21 -1.27 -7.69
N THR A 59 -3.38 -2.04 -6.61
CA THR A 59 -4.30 -1.72 -5.51
C THR A 59 -4.10 -0.31 -4.94
N PRO A 60 -2.91 0.10 -4.45
CA PRO A 60 -2.70 1.46 -3.95
C PRO A 60 -2.98 2.54 -5.02
N ILE A 61 -2.65 2.30 -6.28
CA ILE A 61 -2.92 3.24 -7.39
C ILE A 61 -4.42 3.43 -7.60
N VAL A 62 -5.19 2.34 -7.65
CA VAL A 62 -6.66 2.41 -7.74
C VAL A 62 -7.25 3.12 -6.53
N MET A 63 -6.72 2.85 -5.34
CA MET A 63 -7.18 3.48 -4.11
C MET A 63 -6.94 4.99 -4.08
N MET A 64 -5.91 5.50 -4.76
CA MET A 64 -5.75 6.95 -4.95
C MET A 64 -6.97 7.57 -5.62
N VAL A 65 -7.49 6.93 -6.67
CA VAL A 65 -8.66 7.39 -7.44
C VAL A 65 -9.95 7.14 -6.65
N LEU A 66 -10.13 5.95 -6.09
CA LEU A 66 -11.34 5.60 -5.33
C LEU A 66 -11.53 6.51 -4.12
N SER A 67 -10.44 6.95 -3.47
CA SER A 67 -10.48 7.92 -2.37
C SER A 67 -11.15 9.25 -2.77
N LEU A 68 -11.02 9.64 -4.03
CA LEU A 68 -11.57 10.89 -4.56
C LEU A 68 -13.00 10.73 -5.09
N VAL A 69 -13.32 9.57 -5.67
CA VAL A 69 -14.59 9.37 -6.42
C VAL A 69 -15.68 8.68 -5.60
N VAL A 70 -15.34 7.73 -4.72
CA VAL A 70 -16.34 6.93 -4.01
C VAL A 70 -16.99 7.73 -2.87
N PRO A 71 -18.32 7.79 -2.76
CA PRO A 71 -19.00 8.57 -1.71
C PRO A 71 -18.79 7.97 -0.31
N TYR A 72 -18.92 8.82 0.71
CA TYR A 72 -19.02 8.39 2.10
C TYR A 72 -20.40 7.75 2.34
N PRO A 73 -20.57 6.71 3.19
CA PRO A 73 -19.55 6.06 4.03
C PRO A 73 -18.76 4.94 3.34
N ALA A 74 -19.07 4.57 2.10
CA ALA A 74 -18.47 3.40 1.46
C ALA A 74 -16.93 3.48 1.41
N ILE A 75 -16.37 4.63 1.00
CA ILE A 75 -14.92 4.80 0.89
C ILE A 75 -14.17 4.63 2.22
N ARG A 76 -14.81 4.96 3.35
CA ARG A 76 -14.23 4.78 4.69
C ARG A 76 -13.93 3.30 4.94
N TRP A 77 -14.90 2.42 4.70
CA TRP A 77 -14.73 0.99 4.93
C TRP A 77 -13.79 0.34 3.91
N ILE A 78 -13.86 0.76 2.64
CA ILE A 78 -12.94 0.28 1.60
C ILE A 78 -11.50 0.59 1.98
N CYS A 79 -11.20 1.82 2.44
CA CYS A 79 -9.85 2.19 2.86
C CYS A 79 -9.36 1.37 4.07
N ILE A 80 -10.22 1.17 5.08
CA ILE A 80 -9.87 0.39 6.28
C ILE A 80 -9.55 -1.05 5.92
N VAL A 81 -10.43 -1.72 5.15
CA VAL A 81 -10.25 -3.12 4.77
C VAL A 81 -9.02 -3.28 3.89
N ALA A 82 -8.85 -2.43 2.86
CA ALA A 82 -7.69 -2.50 1.97
C ALA A 82 -6.37 -2.27 2.73
N ALA A 83 -6.32 -1.29 3.63
CA ALA A 83 -5.13 -1.03 4.43
C ALA A 83 -4.83 -2.18 5.41
N ALA A 84 -5.85 -2.78 6.03
CA ALA A 84 -5.67 -3.94 6.89
C ALA A 84 -5.12 -5.15 6.14
N VAL A 85 -5.64 -5.43 4.94
CA VAL A 85 -5.11 -6.49 4.06
C VAL A 85 -3.64 -6.24 3.72
N TRP A 86 -3.26 -5.00 3.38
CA TRP A 86 -1.86 -4.66 3.11
C TRP A 86 -0.96 -4.80 4.34
N VAL A 87 -1.43 -4.46 5.54
CA VAL A 87 -0.66 -4.71 6.77
C VAL A 87 -0.41 -6.20 6.95
N VAL A 88 -1.44 -7.04 6.85
CA VAL A 88 -1.29 -8.50 6.96
C VAL A 88 -0.31 -9.03 5.91
N PHE A 89 -0.47 -8.62 4.65
CA PHE A 89 0.39 -9.06 3.56
C PHE A 89 1.87 -8.69 3.77
N ASN A 90 2.15 -7.45 4.21
CA ASN A 90 3.52 -7.01 4.50
C ASN A 90 4.13 -7.76 5.69
N LEU A 91 3.33 -8.03 6.74
CA LEU A 91 3.82 -8.74 7.93
C LEU A 91 4.09 -10.23 7.64
N MET A 92 3.34 -10.86 6.73
CA MET A 92 3.60 -12.25 6.32
C MET A 92 4.95 -12.44 5.62
N GLY A 93 5.51 -11.39 5.04
CA GLY A 93 6.83 -11.44 4.40
C GLY A 93 8.01 -11.26 5.36
N LEU A 94 7.76 -10.88 6.62
CA LEU A 94 8.84 -10.62 7.58
C LEU A 94 9.40 -11.91 8.21
N PRO A 95 10.69 -11.92 8.56
CA PRO A 95 11.69 -10.90 8.23
C PRO A 95 12.26 -11.11 6.82
N TYR A 96 12.50 -10.00 6.12
CA TYR A 96 13.30 -10.01 4.89
C TYR A 96 14.80 -10.03 5.22
N PRO A 97 15.64 -10.64 4.36
CA PRO A 97 17.10 -10.59 4.52
C PRO A 97 17.67 -9.17 4.56
N GLY A 98 17.13 -8.27 3.73
CA GLY A 98 17.54 -6.87 3.67
C GLY A 98 17.00 -6.04 4.83
N ALA A 99 17.88 -5.41 5.61
CA ALA A 99 17.46 -4.50 6.69
C ALA A 99 16.63 -3.30 6.18
N TYR A 100 16.91 -2.85 4.95
CA TYR A 100 16.15 -1.78 4.31
C TYR A 100 14.71 -2.20 3.99
N ASP A 101 14.47 -3.47 3.64
CA ASP A 101 13.12 -4.00 3.41
C ASP A 101 12.31 -4.02 4.70
N ASN A 102 12.91 -4.49 5.79
CA ASN A 102 12.26 -4.50 7.10
C ASN A 102 11.91 -3.07 7.56
N PHE A 103 12.80 -2.09 7.32
CA PHE A 103 12.53 -0.68 7.60
C PHE A 103 11.37 -0.13 6.76
N LEU A 104 11.38 -0.37 5.44
CA LEU A 104 10.33 0.09 4.53
C LEU A 104 8.98 -0.56 4.82
N ILE A 105 8.95 -1.82 5.24
CA ILE A 105 7.73 -2.48 5.71
C ILE A 105 7.20 -1.78 6.96
N GLY A 106 8.07 -1.45 7.93
CA GLY A 106 7.69 -0.67 9.10
C GLY A 106 7.05 0.67 8.72
N VAL A 107 7.67 1.40 7.78
CA VAL A 107 7.11 2.65 7.23
C VAL A 107 5.77 2.40 6.54
N GLY A 108 5.64 1.36 5.72
CA GLY A 108 4.40 0.97 5.06
C GLY A 108 3.26 0.68 6.05
N VAL A 109 3.54 -0.04 7.15
CA VAL A 109 2.59 -0.29 8.23
C VAL A 109 2.15 1.01 8.90
N VAL A 110 3.05 1.95 9.14
CA VAL A 110 2.71 3.28 9.67
C VAL A 110 1.79 4.04 8.71
N VAL A 111 2.08 4.01 7.41
CA VAL A 111 1.22 4.64 6.38
C VAL A 111 -0.16 3.99 6.35
N CYS A 112 -0.25 2.65 6.38
CA CYS A 112 -1.53 1.95 6.49
C CYS A 112 -2.28 2.31 7.78
N GLY A 113 -1.57 2.41 8.91
CA GLY A 113 -2.14 2.88 10.18
C GLY A 113 -2.71 4.29 10.07
N ALA A 114 -2.03 5.19 9.37
CA ALA A 114 -2.53 6.54 9.10
C ALA A 114 -3.77 6.53 8.20
N ILE A 115 -3.83 5.65 7.18
CA ILE A 115 -5.02 5.45 6.33
C ILE A 115 -6.20 4.98 7.18
N ILE A 116 -6.01 3.96 8.02
CA ILE A 116 -7.04 3.43 8.92
C ILE A 116 -7.50 4.51 9.88
N TRP A 117 -6.58 5.23 10.52
CA TRP A 117 -6.89 6.30 11.46
C TRP A 117 -7.68 7.44 10.82
N CYS A 118 -7.22 7.96 9.68
CA CYS A 118 -7.91 9.02 8.94
C CYS A 118 -9.30 8.56 8.48
N SER A 119 -9.44 7.29 8.05
CA SER A 119 -10.73 6.73 7.65
C SER A 119 -11.67 6.53 8.83
N TRP A 120 -11.15 6.07 9.98
CA TRP A 120 -11.93 5.77 11.18
C TRP A 120 -12.44 7.03 11.88
N THR A 121 -11.57 8.05 12.00
CA THR A 121 -11.89 9.34 12.59
C THR A 121 -12.73 10.24 11.68
N TRP A 122 -12.99 9.81 10.44
CA TRP A 122 -13.88 10.51 9.54
C TRP A 122 -15.34 10.43 10.04
N SER A 123 -15.76 11.49 10.72
CA SER A 123 -17.14 11.71 11.13
C SER A 123 -17.87 12.63 10.14
N GLN A 124 -19.06 12.22 9.68
CA GLN A 124 -20.03 13.15 9.09
C GLN A 124 -20.63 13.98 10.23
N VAL A 125 -19.93 15.02 10.70
CA VAL A 125 -20.62 16.08 11.42
C VAL A 125 -20.72 17.23 10.45
N GLY A 126 -21.81 17.19 9.69
CA GLY A 126 -22.29 18.19 8.75
C GLY A 126 -23.78 17.98 8.62
#